data_AF-A0A914R1A4-F1
#
_entry.id   AF-A0A914R1A4-F1
#
_cell.length_a   1.000
_cell.length_b   1.000
_cell.length_c   1.000
_cell.angle_alpha   90.00
_cell.angle_beta   90.00
_cell.angle_gamma   90.00
#
_symmetry.space_group_name_H-M   'P 1'
#
loop_
_entity.id
_entity.type
_entity.pdbx_description
1 polymer ?
#
loop_
_entity_poly.entity_id
_entity_poly.type
_entity_poly.pdbx_seq_one_letter_code
_entity_poly.pdbx_strand_id
1 'polypeptide(L)'
;MILLLNAHKKIFPEKLNLYCFSENRKSSKTSYAQIRLASYPGPNCAFEFFIASCPTVSNPDYFGLTSPRTDIYVELNYDLPVRENYPVLMCYPPMVYESRWQQIIFAIEIYQYYGTDMQIQYINSAMTEIVDLLKIYEKKGFIKTENFAFVDFDDKTVSKIGINPMLELNSRNQPLALTDCLMKYRESAEFIIIADVDDILFPERKPFYNEFSFWSKVYSNFSAFMYYRSYAKIEVAETFEEFSFEKTIKSLKKIDVLDFGKTVYKTKNVEAAWIHWPPFKNRTTATVPPNKGRMLHVQVKNSTLYMVSEYLK
;
A
#
# COMPACT_ATOMS: atom_id res chain seq x y z
N MET A 1 7.44 -18.51 -5.51
CA MET A 1 7.84 -17.26 -4.84
C MET A 1 7.54 -16.08 -5.75
N ILE A 2 7.05 -14.97 -5.19
CA ILE A 2 6.86 -13.71 -5.92
C ILE A 2 7.89 -12.71 -5.39
N LEU A 3 8.55 -11.99 -6.28
CA LEU A 3 9.49 -10.92 -5.95
C LEU A 3 9.00 -9.60 -6.49
N LEU A 4 9.13 -8.57 -5.67
CA LEU A 4 8.85 -7.19 -6.03
C LEU A 4 10.18 -6.47 -6.23
N LEU A 5 10.38 -5.88 -7.40
CA LEU A 5 11.68 -5.35 -7.81
C LEU A 5 11.50 -3.96 -8.42
N ASN A 6 12.45 -3.07 -8.17
CA ASN A 6 12.60 -1.84 -8.95
C ASN A 6 13.84 -1.94 -9.83
N ALA A 7 13.71 -1.53 -11.09
CA ALA A 7 14.83 -1.48 -12.02
C ALA A 7 14.71 -0.27 -12.95
N HIS A 8 15.85 0.21 -13.44
CA HIS A 8 15.88 1.32 -14.38
C HIS A 8 15.16 0.94 -15.69
N LYS A 9 14.28 1.79 -16.23
CA LYS A 9 13.41 1.49 -17.39
C LYS A 9 14.13 1.04 -18.67
N LYS A 10 15.38 1.48 -18.86
CA LYS A 10 16.25 1.05 -19.97
C LYS A 10 16.76 -0.39 -19.83
N ILE A 11 16.75 -0.93 -18.61
CA ILE A 11 17.06 -2.33 -18.33
C ILE A 11 15.77 -3.12 -18.60
N PHE A 12 15.60 -3.57 -19.84
CA PHE A 12 14.48 -4.42 -20.20
C PHE A 12 14.51 -5.72 -19.36
N PRO A 13 13.36 -6.20 -18.85
CA PRO A 13 13.27 -7.42 -18.04
C PRO A 13 13.98 -8.63 -18.65
N GLU A 14 13.88 -8.78 -19.97
CA GLU A 14 14.49 -9.87 -20.74
C GLU A 14 16.03 -9.85 -20.74
N LYS A 15 16.64 -8.70 -20.42
CA LYS A 15 18.10 -8.54 -20.39
C LYS A 15 18.73 -8.83 -19.03
N LEU A 16 17.92 -8.92 -17.96
CA LEU A 16 18.43 -9.10 -16.60
C LEU A 16 18.99 -10.50 -16.34
N ASN A 17 18.58 -11.52 -17.12
CA ASN A 17 19.01 -12.92 -16.95
C ASN A 17 19.12 -13.32 -15.47
N LEU A 18 18.04 -13.09 -14.70
CA LEU A 18 17.99 -13.41 -13.28
C LEU A 18 17.45 -14.82 -13.09
N TYR A 19 18.11 -15.56 -12.22
CA TYR A 19 17.71 -16.90 -11.81
C TYR A 19 17.45 -16.89 -10.31
N CYS A 20 16.40 -17.58 -9.91
CA CYS A 20 16.06 -17.80 -8.52
C CYS A 20 16.59 -19.17 -8.12
N PHE A 21 17.33 -19.22 -7.03
CA PHE A 21 17.76 -20.45 -6.39
C PHE A 21 16.96 -20.65 -5.12
N SER A 22 16.47 -21.87 -4.90
CA SER A 22 15.72 -22.25 -3.71
C SER A 22 16.11 -23.64 -3.26
N GLU A 23 16.25 -23.83 -1.96
CA GLU A 23 16.69 -25.09 -1.37
C GLU A 23 15.90 -25.39 -0.09
N ASN A 24 15.65 -26.67 0.15
CA ASN A 24 15.24 -27.21 1.44
C ASN A 24 16.06 -28.48 1.73
N ARG A 25 15.87 -29.09 2.91
CA ARG A 25 16.61 -30.31 3.30
C ARG A 25 16.59 -31.49 2.32
N LYS A 26 15.67 -31.52 1.34
CA LYS A 26 15.47 -32.66 0.42
C LYS A 26 15.81 -32.34 -1.03
N SER A 27 15.78 -31.07 -1.41
CA SER A 27 15.80 -30.67 -2.82
C SER A 27 16.29 -29.25 -2.99
N SER A 28 16.99 -29.02 -4.08
CA SER A 28 17.36 -27.70 -4.57
C SER A 28 16.78 -27.47 -5.97
N LYS A 29 16.53 -26.21 -6.30
CA LYS A 29 16.00 -25.81 -7.60
C LYS A 29 16.52 -24.45 -7.99
N THR A 30 17.09 -24.39 -9.19
CA THR A 30 17.39 -23.15 -9.91
C THR A 30 16.35 -22.97 -11.01
N SER A 31 15.76 -21.78 -11.09
CA SER A 31 14.74 -21.46 -12.11
C SER A 31 14.93 -20.07 -12.65
N TYR A 32 14.52 -19.83 -13.89
CA TYR A 32 14.51 -18.50 -14.45
C TYR A 32 13.45 -17.61 -13.78
N ALA A 33 13.81 -16.37 -13.43
CA ALA A 33 12.89 -15.40 -12.87
C ALA A 33 11.98 -14.84 -13.98
N GLN A 34 10.68 -15.15 -13.92
CA GLN A 34 9.71 -14.64 -14.89
C GLN A 34 9.32 -13.21 -14.53
N ILE A 35 10.07 -12.24 -15.07
CA ILE A 35 9.91 -10.80 -14.77
C ILE A 35 8.92 -10.17 -15.74
N ARG A 36 7.96 -9.43 -15.20
CA ARG A 36 7.02 -8.59 -15.95
C ARG A 36 6.87 -7.23 -15.29
N LEU A 37 6.49 -6.24 -16.10
CA LEU A 37 6.16 -4.92 -15.60
C LEU A 37 4.87 -4.99 -14.78
N ALA A 38 4.87 -4.39 -13.60
CA ALA A 38 3.76 -4.47 -12.66
C ALA A 38 2.74 -3.35 -12.86
N SER A 39 3.13 -2.22 -13.44
CA SER A 39 2.27 -1.08 -13.77
C SER A 39 2.75 -0.35 -15.01
N TYR A 40 1.92 0.51 -15.59
CA TYR A 40 2.34 1.29 -16.75
C TYR A 40 3.53 2.20 -16.41
N PRO A 41 4.56 2.22 -17.26
CA PRO A 41 5.75 3.01 -16.98
C PRO A 41 5.40 4.49 -17.07
N GLY A 42 5.85 5.26 -16.08
CA GLY A 42 5.63 6.70 -16.03
C GLY A 42 6.64 7.43 -16.94
N PRO A 43 6.27 8.56 -17.58
CA PRO A 43 7.24 9.30 -18.39
C PRO A 43 8.39 9.89 -17.55
N ASN A 44 8.11 10.24 -16.29
CA ASN A 44 8.94 11.12 -15.47
C ASN A 44 9.95 10.39 -14.58
N CYS A 45 9.79 9.09 -14.37
CA CYS A 45 10.64 8.30 -13.47
C CYS A 45 11.64 7.48 -14.28
N ALA A 46 12.89 7.38 -13.81
CA ALA A 46 13.90 6.51 -14.42
C ALA A 46 13.76 5.05 -13.98
N PHE A 47 13.18 4.78 -12.80
CA PHE A 47 12.99 3.44 -12.24
C PHE A 47 11.53 3.02 -12.27
N GLU A 48 11.31 1.75 -12.62
CA GLU A 48 10.01 1.14 -12.79
C GLU A 48 9.85 -0.08 -11.88
N PHE A 49 8.60 -0.38 -11.56
CA PHE A 49 8.20 -1.48 -10.70
C PHE A 49 7.90 -2.75 -11.50
N PHE A 50 8.57 -3.85 -11.13
CA PHE A 50 8.45 -5.16 -11.75
C PHE A 50 8.05 -6.21 -10.72
N ILE A 51 7.35 -7.23 -11.22
CA ILE A 51 7.05 -8.46 -10.47
C ILE A 51 7.80 -9.61 -11.15
N ALA A 52 8.53 -10.39 -10.36
CA ALA A 52 9.12 -11.64 -10.81
C ALA A 52 8.43 -12.85 -10.17
N SER A 53 8.08 -13.84 -10.98
CA SER A 53 7.62 -15.15 -10.50
C SER A 53 8.76 -16.15 -10.58
N CYS A 54 9.06 -16.79 -9.46
CA CYS A 54 10.12 -17.78 -9.31
C CYS A 54 9.51 -19.14 -8.92
N PRO A 55 9.59 -20.15 -9.80
CA PRO A 55 9.27 -21.54 -9.44
C PRO A 55 10.27 -22.10 -8.42
N THR A 56 9.84 -22.32 -7.18
CA THR A 56 10.70 -22.82 -6.09
C THR A 56 10.47 -24.29 -5.79
N VAL A 57 11.30 -24.86 -4.90
CA VAL A 57 10.93 -26.05 -4.14
C VAL A 57 9.77 -25.73 -3.18
N SER A 58 9.06 -26.77 -2.70
CA SER A 58 8.02 -26.61 -1.69
C SER A 58 8.65 -26.24 -0.34
N ASN A 59 8.14 -25.18 0.32
CA ASN A 59 8.62 -24.69 1.62
C ASN A 59 10.16 -24.57 1.65
N PRO A 60 10.75 -23.65 0.87
CA PRO A 60 12.20 -23.48 0.85
C PRO A 60 12.72 -23.11 2.24
N ASP A 61 13.85 -23.67 2.67
CA ASP A 61 14.60 -23.16 3.83
C ASP A 61 15.47 -21.95 3.40
N TYR A 62 15.92 -21.94 2.14
CA TYR A 62 16.73 -20.89 1.53
C TYR A 62 16.11 -20.41 0.23
N PHE A 63 16.17 -19.09 -0.01
CA PHE A 63 15.80 -18.48 -1.28
C PHE A 63 16.77 -17.34 -1.63
N GLY A 64 17.16 -17.26 -2.90
CA GLY A 64 18.07 -16.22 -3.37
C GLY A 64 18.03 -15.99 -4.86
N LEU A 65 18.76 -14.96 -5.29
CA LEU A 65 18.93 -14.57 -6.68
C LEU A 65 20.39 -14.73 -7.12
N THR A 66 20.55 -15.08 -8.39
CA THR A 66 21.83 -15.10 -9.09
C THR A 66 21.67 -14.66 -10.54
N SER A 67 22.76 -14.28 -11.18
CA SER A 67 22.80 -13.99 -12.62
C SER A 67 24.02 -14.68 -13.24
N PRO A 68 23.90 -15.34 -14.41
CA PRO A 68 25.05 -15.94 -15.09
C PRO A 68 26.13 -14.93 -15.50
N ARG A 69 25.82 -13.64 -15.44
CA ARG A 69 26.76 -12.54 -15.74
C ARG A 69 27.63 -12.16 -14.55
N THR A 70 27.32 -12.67 -13.36
CA THR A 70 27.96 -12.30 -12.10
C THR A 70 28.16 -13.53 -11.23
N ASP A 71 29.31 -13.68 -10.58
CA ASP A 71 29.48 -14.74 -9.56
C ASP A 71 28.80 -14.38 -8.22
N ILE A 72 27.85 -13.44 -8.25
CA ILE A 72 27.15 -12.94 -7.08
C ILE A 72 25.91 -13.78 -6.82
N TYR A 73 25.80 -14.28 -5.60
CA TYR A 73 24.62 -14.90 -5.03
C TYR A 73 24.09 -13.99 -3.92
N VAL A 74 22.82 -13.62 -4.03
CA VAL A 74 22.14 -12.77 -3.04
C VAL A 74 21.07 -13.61 -2.37
N GLU A 75 21.29 -13.96 -1.11
CA GLU A 75 20.24 -14.53 -0.26
C GLU A 75 19.18 -13.47 0.04
N LEU A 76 17.91 -13.87 -0.03
CA LEU A 76 16.79 -12.98 0.22
C LEU A 76 15.91 -13.54 1.33
N ASN A 77 15.66 -12.70 2.32
CA ASN A 77 14.57 -12.93 3.26
C ASN A 77 13.23 -12.82 2.53
N TYR A 78 12.27 -13.63 2.94
CA TYR A 78 10.94 -13.62 2.37
C TYR A 78 9.90 -13.92 3.44
N ASP A 79 8.71 -13.36 3.25
CA ASP A 79 7.56 -13.61 4.11
C ASP A 79 6.69 -14.73 3.53
N LEU A 80 6.08 -15.53 4.42
CA LEU A 80 5.03 -16.45 4.04
C LEU A 80 3.70 -15.69 3.87
N PRO A 81 2.82 -16.16 2.97
CA PRO A 81 1.49 -15.58 2.86
C PRO A 81 0.75 -15.72 4.20
N VAL A 82 0.03 -14.66 4.56
CA VAL A 82 -0.85 -14.66 5.72
C VAL A 82 -2.00 -15.64 5.45
N ARG A 83 -2.45 -16.36 6.48
CA ARG A 83 -3.48 -17.40 6.35
C ARG A 83 -4.70 -17.16 7.22
N GLU A 84 -4.62 -16.24 8.16
CA GLU A 84 -5.75 -15.73 8.92
C GLU A 84 -6.79 -15.12 7.97
N ASN A 85 -8.08 -15.28 8.27
CA ASN A 85 -9.15 -14.76 7.43
C ASN A 85 -9.47 -13.31 7.82
N TYR A 86 -9.25 -12.38 6.88
CA TYR A 86 -9.55 -10.96 7.01
C TYR A 86 -10.43 -10.51 5.83
N PRO A 87 -11.76 -10.76 5.86
CA PRO A 87 -12.65 -10.50 4.73
C PRO A 87 -12.47 -9.14 4.06
N VAL A 88 -12.24 -8.08 4.85
CA VAL A 88 -11.92 -6.74 4.38
C VAL A 88 -10.67 -6.21 5.08
N LEU A 89 -9.63 -5.96 4.30
CA LEU A 89 -8.41 -5.29 4.76
C LEU A 89 -8.30 -3.88 4.18
N MET A 90 -7.47 -3.06 4.83
CA MET A 90 -7.02 -1.79 4.26
C MET A 90 -5.50 -1.74 4.22
N CYS A 91 -4.94 -1.27 3.10
CA CYS A 91 -3.52 -1.04 2.93
C CYS A 91 -3.28 0.44 2.65
N TYR A 92 -2.42 1.07 3.44
CA TYR A 92 -1.98 2.45 3.23
C TYR A 92 -0.63 2.48 2.50
N PRO A 93 -0.35 3.52 1.70
CA PRO A 93 1.01 3.76 1.22
C PRO A 93 1.97 4.06 2.39
N PRO A 94 3.30 3.92 2.19
CA PRO A 94 4.27 4.23 3.23
C PRO A 94 4.18 5.67 3.73
N MET A 95 4.08 5.83 5.05
CA MET A 95 4.11 7.13 5.71
C MET A 95 5.53 7.72 5.67
N VAL A 96 5.64 8.97 5.21
CA VAL A 96 6.92 9.69 5.11
C VAL A 96 6.79 11.07 5.74
N TYR A 97 7.55 11.32 6.80
CA TYR A 97 7.50 12.51 7.64
C TYR A 97 6.08 12.85 8.15
N GLU A 98 5.31 11.82 8.51
CA GLU A 98 3.94 12.01 8.96
C GLU A 98 3.89 12.54 10.41
N SER A 99 3.02 13.52 10.63
CA SER A 99 2.81 14.21 11.92
C SER A 99 1.34 14.49 12.22
N ARG A 100 0.42 14.22 11.27
CA ARG A 100 -1.01 14.54 11.36
C ARG A 100 -1.77 13.45 12.11
N TRP A 101 -1.50 13.33 13.41
CA TRP A 101 -2.09 12.31 14.28
C TRP A 101 -3.62 12.34 14.28
N GLN A 102 -4.25 13.51 14.18
CA GLN A 102 -5.71 13.63 14.16
C GLN A 102 -6.34 12.91 12.95
N GLN A 103 -5.69 13.01 11.78
CA GLN A 103 -6.15 12.32 10.57
C GLN A 103 -5.95 10.81 10.69
N ILE A 104 -4.83 10.37 11.26
CA ILE A 104 -4.56 8.94 11.51
C ILE A 104 -5.63 8.33 12.43
N ILE A 105 -5.90 8.96 13.57
CA ILE A 105 -6.97 8.51 14.48
C ILE A 105 -8.30 8.49 13.75
N PHE A 106 -8.61 9.58 13.02
CA PHE A 106 -9.87 9.69 12.29
C PHE A 106 -10.08 8.54 11.31
N ALA A 107 -9.05 8.24 10.51
CA ALA A 107 -9.08 7.16 9.54
C ALA A 107 -9.23 5.79 10.22
N ILE A 108 -8.36 5.47 11.18
CA ILE A 108 -8.36 4.16 11.84
C ILE A 108 -9.74 3.87 12.46
N GLU A 109 -10.28 4.82 13.21
CA GLU A 109 -11.56 4.65 13.91
C GLU A 109 -12.75 4.54 12.94
N ILE A 110 -12.79 5.33 11.85
CA ILE A 110 -13.87 5.24 10.85
C ILE A 110 -13.82 3.89 10.13
N TYR A 111 -12.64 3.46 9.67
CA TYR A 111 -12.50 2.20 8.96
C TYR A 111 -12.81 1.00 9.87
N GLN A 112 -12.36 1.05 11.13
CA GLN A 112 -12.71 0.06 12.15
C GLN A 112 -14.23 0.02 12.39
N TYR A 113 -14.87 1.18 12.55
CA TYR A 113 -16.32 1.28 12.75
C TYR A 113 -17.13 0.68 11.59
N TYR A 114 -16.64 0.83 10.35
CA TYR A 114 -17.28 0.24 9.17
C TYR A 114 -16.87 -1.20 8.86
N GLY A 115 -16.03 -1.80 9.69
CA GLY A 115 -15.73 -3.23 9.66
C GLY A 115 -14.59 -3.61 8.74
N THR A 116 -13.50 -2.85 8.72
CA THR A 116 -12.20 -3.41 8.33
C THR A 116 -11.73 -4.37 9.42
N ASP A 117 -11.24 -5.54 9.05
CA ASP A 117 -10.74 -6.53 10.00
C ASP A 117 -9.32 -6.19 10.49
N MET A 118 -8.52 -5.55 9.64
CA MET A 118 -7.16 -5.11 9.95
C MET A 118 -6.72 -4.03 8.94
N GLN A 119 -5.88 -3.11 9.40
CA GLN A 119 -5.34 -2.02 8.59
C GLN A 119 -3.81 -2.06 8.59
N ILE A 120 -3.19 -2.16 7.41
CA ILE A 120 -1.75 -2.29 7.25
C ILE A 120 -1.11 -0.92 7.03
N GLN A 121 -0.28 -0.51 7.99
CA GLN A 121 0.40 0.77 8.02
C GLN A 121 1.89 0.58 7.75
N TYR A 122 2.35 0.95 6.56
CA TYR A 122 3.78 0.98 6.28
C TYR A 122 4.40 2.24 6.87
N ILE A 123 5.40 2.07 7.74
CA ILE A 123 6.14 3.17 8.35
C ILE A 123 7.51 3.25 7.70
N ASN A 124 7.81 4.40 7.11
CA ASN A 124 9.17 4.75 6.68
C ASN A 124 9.77 5.79 7.61
N SER A 125 9.10 6.93 7.72
CA SER A 125 9.46 7.96 8.71
C SER A 125 8.20 8.63 9.25
N ALA A 126 8.13 8.74 10.56
CA ALA A 126 7.05 9.41 11.29
C ALA A 126 7.60 9.98 12.61
N MET A 127 6.90 10.94 13.19
CA MET A 127 7.22 11.44 14.54
C MET A 127 7.10 10.30 15.56
N THR A 128 7.92 10.31 16.62
CA THR A 128 7.94 9.25 17.64
C THR A 128 6.55 9.04 18.26
N GLU A 129 5.80 10.13 18.46
CA GLU A 129 4.46 10.14 19.02
C GLU A 129 3.44 9.47 18.09
N ILE A 130 3.64 9.56 16.77
CA ILE A 130 2.84 8.80 15.79
C ILE A 130 3.14 7.32 15.91
N VAL A 131 4.42 6.95 16.00
CA VAL A 131 4.82 5.55 16.15
C VAL A 131 4.23 4.95 17.44
N ASP A 132 4.24 5.69 18.54
CA ASP A 132 3.66 5.24 19.81
C ASP A 132 2.14 5.15 19.76
N LEU A 133 1.47 6.09 19.10
CA LEU A 133 0.03 6.01 18.82
C LEU A 133 -0.32 4.75 18.01
N LEU A 134 0.45 4.45 16.95
CA LEU A 134 0.22 3.26 16.12
C LEU A 134 0.42 1.97 16.93
N LYS A 135 1.42 1.90 17.81
CA LYS A 135 1.60 0.75 18.73
C LYS A 135 0.39 0.53 19.64
N ILE A 136 -0.31 1.59 20.06
CA ILE A 136 -1.54 1.46 20.87
C ILE A 136 -2.63 0.78 20.04
N TYR A 137 -2.83 1.20 18.79
CA TYR A 137 -3.81 0.59 17.90
C TYR A 137 -3.44 -0.83 17.46
N GLU A 138 -2.15 -1.12 17.32
CA GLU A 138 -1.64 -2.45 17.02
C GLU A 138 -1.93 -3.42 18.17
N LYS A 139 -1.73 -2.99 19.43
CA LYS A 139 -2.11 -3.78 20.62
C LYS A 139 -3.61 -4.05 20.71
N LYS A 140 -4.44 -3.16 20.15
CA LYS A 140 -5.90 -3.36 20.04
C LYS A 140 -6.28 -4.30 18.90
N GLY A 141 -5.34 -4.68 18.04
CA GLY A 141 -5.58 -5.53 16.87
C GLY A 141 -6.29 -4.83 15.72
N PHE A 142 -6.36 -3.50 15.71
CA PHE A 142 -7.04 -2.74 14.64
C PHE A 142 -6.11 -2.50 13.44
N ILE A 143 -4.81 -2.39 13.72
CA ILE A 143 -3.79 -2.14 12.72
C ILE A 143 -2.63 -3.10 12.89
N LYS A 144 -1.83 -3.22 11.84
CA LYS A 144 -0.50 -3.83 11.88
C LYS A 144 0.48 -2.88 11.22
N THR A 145 1.59 -2.60 11.89
CA THR A 145 2.67 -1.78 11.36
C THR A 145 3.69 -2.66 10.64
N GLU A 146 4.15 -2.20 9.47
CA GLU A 146 5.19 -2.89 8.71
C GLU A 146 6.27 -1.90 8.30
N ASN A 147 7.53 -2.32 8.39
CA ASN A 147 8.64 -1.55 7.83
C ASN A 147 8.66 -1.76 6.32
N PHE A 148 8.73 -0.67 5.57
CA PHE A 148 8.93 -0.77 4.13
C PHE A 148 10.36 -0.40 3.78
N ALA A 149 11.12 -1.37 3.27
CA ALA A 149 12.53 -1.19 2.98
C ALA A 149 12.72 -0.18 1.84
N PHE A 150 13.43 0.91 2.15
CA PHE A 150 14.04 1.76 1.15
C PHE A 150 15.50 1.37 0.98
N VAL A 151 15.94 1.29 -0.28
CA VAL A 151 17.35 1.04 -0.58
C VAL A 151 18.08 2.36 -0.46
N ASP A 152 18.92 2.48 0.57
CA ASP A 152 19.87 3.57 0.66
C ASP A 152 21.05 3.28 -0.27
N PHE A 153 21.23 4.11 -1.28
CA PHE A 153 22.35 3.99 -2.21
C PHE A 153 23.46 4.91 -1.72
N ASP A 154 24.64 4.35 -1.44
CA ASP A 154 25.79 5.16 -1.05
C ASP A 154 26.16 6.20 -2.13
N ASP A 155 26.77 7.31 -1.72
CA ASP A 155 27.12 8.43 -2.60
C ASP A 155 27.97 7.97 -3.80
N LYS A 156 28.79 6.93 -3.61
CA LYS A 156 29.64 6.36 -4.67
C LYS A 156 28.80 5.68 -5.73
N THR A 157 27.78 4.93 -5.33
CA THR A 157 26.85 4.24 -6.21
C THR A 157 25.98 5.25 -6.94
N VAL A 158 25.43 6.25 -6.23
CA VAL A 158 24.67 7.34 -6.86
C VAL A 158 25.54 8.08 -7.89
N SER A 159 26.77 8.44 -7.54
CA SER A 159 27.71 9.11 -8.45
C SER A 159 28.05 8.26 -9.68
N LYS A 160 28.22 6.94 -9.50
CA LYS A 160 28.53 6.01 -10.59
C LYS A 160 27.35 5.84 -11.57
N ILE A 161 26.13 5.73 -11.05
CA ILE A 161 24.92 5.58 -11.87
C ILE A 161 24.51 6.95 -12.45
N GLY A 162 24.93 8.05 -11.82
CA GLY A 162 24.64 9.42 -12.25
C GLY A 162 23.22 9.87 -11.91
N ILE A 163 22.49 9.09 -11.11
CA ILE A 163 21.11 9.35 -10.72
C ILE A 163 20.84 8.68 -9.37
N ASN A 164 20.04 9.32 -8.53
CA ASN A 164 19.61 8.72 -7.27
C ASN A 164 18.32 7.92 -7.52
N PRO A 165 18.34 6.58 -7.45
CA PRO A 165 17.15 5.77 -7.72
C PRO A 165 15.98 6.14 -6.81
N MET A 166 16.25 6.55 -5.57
CA MET A 166 15.20 6.92 -4.61
C MET A 166 14.37 8.13 -5.02
N LEU A 167 14.98 9.08 -5.74
CA LEU A 167 14.28 10.25 -6.28
C LEU A 167 13.52 9.93 -7.58
N GLU A 168 13.81 8.77 -8.17
CA GLU A 168 13.33 8.35 -9.48
C GLU A 168 12.34 7.19 -9.42
N LEU A 169 11.85 6.86 -8.21
CA LEU A 169 10.80 5.89 -7.99
C LEU A 169 9.43 6.57 -8.05
N ASN A 170 8.50 5.95 -8.78
CA ASN A 170 7.14 6.43 -8.89
C ASN A 170 6.48 6.55 -7.50
N SER A 171 5.99 7.76 -7.20
CA SER A 171 5.43 8.17 -5.90
C SER A 171 6.17 7.58 -4.70
N ARG A 172 7.50 7.70 -4.64
CA ARG A 172 8.32 7.17 -3.51
C ARG A 172 8.07 5.68 -3.24
N ASN A 173 7.92 4.89 -4.30
CA ASN A 173 7.74 3.45 -4.24
C ASN A 173 6.41 2.95 -3.60
N GLN A 174 5.41 3.82 -3.53
CA GLN A 174 4.04 3.44 -3.15
C GLN A 174 3.47 2.22 -3.92
N PRO A 175 3.70 1.98 -5.24
CA PRO A 175 3.05 0.87 -5.91
C PRO A 175 3.58 -0.47 -5.41
N LEU A 176 4.88 -0.49 -5.09
CA LEU A 176 5.54 -1.68 -4.59
C LEU A 176 5.05 -2.01 -3.18
N ALA A 177 4.92 -1.03 -2.29
CA ALA A 177 4.38 -1.23 -0.94
C ALA A 177 2.91 -1.71 -0.95
N LEU A 178 2.08 -1.08 -1.78
CA LEU A 178 0.68 -1.49 -1.91
C LEU A 178 0.53 -2.88 -2.53
N THR A 179 1.45 -3.24 -3.45
CA THR A 179 1.49 -4.59 -4.03
C THR A 179 2.04 -5.61 -3.03
N ASP A 180 3.00 -5.24 -2.18
CA ASP A 180 3.47 -6.08 -1.08
C ASP A 180 2.29 -6.47 -0.16
N CYS A 181 1.50 -5.49 0.27
CA CYS A 181 0.31 -5.72 1.07
C CYS A 181 -0.69 -6.63 0.34
N LEU A 182 -1.00 -6.32 -0.92
CA LEU A 182 -1.90 -7.15 -1.74
C LEU A 182 -1.42 -8.60 -1.80
N MET A 183 -0.11 -8.84 -1.96
CA MET A 183 0.45 -10.19 -2.09
C MET A 183 0.45 -10.94 -0.76
N LYS A 184 0.86 -10.30 0.34
CA LYS A 184 0.89 -10.90 1.67
C LYS A 184 -0.48 -11.41 2.11
N TYR A 185 -1.52 -10.65 1.81
CA TYR A 185 -2.88 -10.94 2.25
C TYR A 185 -3.79 -11.47 1.12
N ARG A 186 -3.23 -11.86 -0.04
CA ARG A 186 -4.01 -12.30 -1.20
C ARG A 186 -4.90 -13.52 -0.89
N GLU A 187 -4.40 -14.42 -0.06
CA GLU A 187 -5.12 -15.63 0.36
C GLU A 187 -5.97 -15.42 1.62
N SER A 188 -5.68 -14.36 2.38
CA SER A 188 -6.35 -13.99 3.64
C SER A 188 -7.56 -13.12 3.48
N ALA A 189 -7.57 -12.23 2.49
CA ALA A 189 -8.62 -11.23 2.32
C ALA A 189 -9.39 -11.43 1.03
N GLU A 190 -10.69 -11.13 1.05
CA GLU A 190 -11.51 -11.11 -0.17
C GLU A 190 -11.43 -9.73 -0.85
N PHE A 191 -11.44 -8.68 -0.03
CA PHE A 191 -11.35 -7.30 -0.49
C PHE A 191 -10.23 -6.54 0.22
N ILE A 192 -9.49 -5.74 -0.53
CA ILE A 192 -8.48 -4.81 0.00
C ILE A 192 -8.83 -3.39 -0.43
N ILE A 193 -9.04 -2.50 0.54
CA ILE A 193 -9.17 -1.07 0.34
C ILE A 193 -7.76 -0.48 0.22
N ILE A 194 -7.52 0.32 -0.80
CA ILE A 194 -6.28 1.08 -0.97
C ILE A 194 -6.62 2.56 -1.02
N ALA A 195 -6.18 3.32 -0.03
CA ALA A 195 -6.44 4.75 0.11
C ALA A 195 -5.33 5.43 0.92
N ASP A 196 -5.22 6.76 0.81
CA ASP A 196 -4.36 7.55 1.70
C ASP A 196 -5.00 7.66 3.08
N VAL A 197 -4.22 8.07 4.09
CA VAL A 197 -4.71 8.28 5.46
C VAL A 197 -5.78 9.38 5.55
N ASP A 198 -5.79 10.30 4.60
CA ASP A 198 -6.81 11.34 4.52
C ASP A 198 -7.98 10.98 3.59
N ASP A 199 -8.02 9.78 3.02
CA ASP A 199 -9.14 9.33 2.20
C ASP A 199 -10.06 8.38 2.96
N ILE A 200 -11.27 8.86 3.23
CA ILE A 200 -12.23 8.18 4.08
C ILE A 200 -13.42 7.69 3.26
N LEU A 201 -13.61 6.37 3.20
CA LEU A 201 -14.74 5.75 2.54
C LEU A 201 -15.90 5.53 3.51
N PHE A 202 -17.06 6.08 3.17
CA PHE A 202 -18.33 5.82 3.84
C PHE A 202 -19.16 4.86 2.97
N PRO A 203 -19.41 3.62 3.42
CA PRO A 203 -20.20 2.66 2.64
C PRO A 203 -21.70 3.02 2.71
N GLU A 204 -22.44 2.71 1.65
CA GLU A 204 -23.91 2.75 1.66
C GLU A 204 -24.47 1.57 2.47
N ARG A 205 -23.78 0.42 2.41
CA ARG A 205 -24.16 -0.84 3.06
C ARG A 205 -23.10 -1.24 4.07
N LYS A 206 -23.45 -1.18 5.36
CA LYS A 206 -22.55 -1.59 6.44
C LYS A 206 -22.69 -3.10 6.73
N PRO A 207 -21.60 -3.77 7.19
CA PRO A 207 -20.20 -3.32 7.14
C PRO A 207 -19.66 -3.31 5.69
N PHE A 208 -18.42 -2.86 5.49
CA PHE A 208 -17.76 -2.82 4.18
C PHE A 208 -17.87 -4.11 3.37
N TYR A 209 -17.80 -5.27 4.05
CA TYR A 209 -17.97 -6.56 3.39
C TYR A 209 -19.29 -6.65 2.60
N ASN A 210 -20.39 -6.12 3.13
CA ASN A 210 -21.69 -6.11 2.45
C ASN A 210 -21.70 -5.18 1.23
N GLU A 211 -21.09 -4.00 1.35
CA GLU A 211 -20.90 -3.05 0.24
C GLU A 211 -20.12 -3.71 -0.90
N PHE A 212 -18.96 -4.31 -0.60
CA PHE A 212 -18.08 -4.87 -1.61
C PHE A 212 -18.61 -6.18 -2.17
N SER A 213 -19.27 -7.01 -1.37
CA SER A 213 -19.99 -8.20 -1.84
C SER A 213 -21.12 -7.82 -2.80
N PHE A 214 -21.85 -6.74 -2.53
CA PHE A 214 -22.87 -6.23 -3.44
C PHE A 214 -22.25 -5.81 -4.78
N TRP A 215 -21.21 -5.00 -4.77
CA TRP A 215 -20.53 -4.57 -5.99
C TRP A 215 -19.85 -5.72 -6.73
N SER A 216 -19.34 -6.74 -6.02
CA SER A 216 -18.79 -7.95 -6.63
C SER A 216 -19.83 -8.73 -7.43
N LYS A 217 -21.10 -8.73 -6.97
CA LYS A 217 -22.21 -9.33 -7.73
C LYS A 217 -22.62 -8.48 -8.92
N VAL A 218 -22.75 -7.16 -8.73
CA VAL A 218 -23.13 -6.22 -9.80
C VAL A 218 -22.07 -6.15 -10.91
N TYR A 219 -20.80 -6.15 -10.52
CA TYR A 219 -19.64 -6.04 -11.39
C TYR A 219 -18.80 -7.33 -11.33
N SER A 220 -19.42 -8.47 -11.62
CA SER A 220 -18.81 -9.80 -11.53
C SER A 220 -17.50 -9.93 -12.32
N ASN A 221 -17.46 -9.32 -13.52
CA ASN A 221 -16.33 -9.44 -14.46
C ASN A 221 -15.20 -8.45 -14.21
N PHE A 222 -15.35 -7.53 -13.25
CA PHE A 222 -14.31 -6.58 -12.90
C PHE A 222 -13.41 -7.18 -11.81
N SER A 223 -12.21 -6.66 -11.62
CA SER A 223 -11.27 -7.06 -10.55
C SER A 223 -11.24 -6.07 -9.40
N ALA A 224 -11.81 -4.88 -9.58
CA ALA A 224 -11.78 -3.82 -8.59
C ALA A 224 -12.96 -2.85 -8.73
N PHE A 225 -13.20 -2.05 -7.69
CA PHE A 225 -14.19 -0.99 -7.64
C PHE A 225 -13.50 0.34 -7.33
N MET A 226 -13.71 1.36 -8.16
CA MET A 226 -13.20 2.71 -7.93
C MET A 226 -14.31 3.58 -7.35
N TYR A 227 -14.04 4.20 -6.20
CA TYR A 227 -14.92 5.19 -5.58
C TYR A 227 -14.38 6.57 -5.89
N TYR A 228 -15.17 7.39 -6.59
CA TYR A 228 -14.82 8.80 -6.78
C TYR A 228 -14.68 9.52 -5.45
N ARG A 229 -13.71 10.42 -5.42
CA ARG A 229 -13.32 11.19 -4.25
C ARG A 229 -13.91 12.58 -4.34
N SER A 230 -14.50 13.06 -3.25
CA SER A 230 -14.81 14.49 -3.08
C SER A 230 -13.96 15.08 -1.97
N TYR A 231 -13.62 16.37 -2.07
CA TYR A 231 -12.95 17.05 -0.98
C TYR A 231 -13.89 17.23 0.23
N ALA A 232 -13.33 17.21 1.43
CA ALA A 232 -14.05 17.57 2.64
C ALA A 232 -13.10 18.25 3.63
N LYS A 233 -13.67 19.02 4.55
CA LYS A 233 -12.92 19.63 5.65
C LYS A 233 -13.44 19.13 6.98
N ILE A 234 -12.53 18.90 7.92
CA ILE A 234 -12.82 18.66 9.32
C ILE A 234 -12.15 19.71 10.19
N GLU A 235 -12.79 20.01 11.30
CA GLU A 235 -12.21 20.75 12.41
C GLU A 235 -11.67 19.74 13.42
N VAL A 236 -10.40 19.90 13.79
CA VAL A 236 -9.70 19.04 14.74
C VAL A 236 -9.12 19.89 15.86
N ALA A 237 -8.98 19.28 17.02
CA ALA A 237 -8.31 19.91 18.15
C ALA A 237 -6.79 20.05 17.89
N GLU A 238 -6.20 21.09 18.46
CA GLU A 238 -4.76 21.32 18.39
C GLU A 238 -4.00 20.37 19.31
N THR A 239 -4.56 20.08 20.49
CA THR A 239 -3.97 19.19 21.50
C THR A 239 -4.73 17.88 21.63
N PHE A 240 -4.09 16.90 22.27
CA PHE A 240 -4.69 15.58 22.50
C PHE A 240 -5.83 15.64 23.52
N GLU A 241 -5.70 16.49 24.55
CA GLU A 241 -6.66 16.65 25.64
C GLU A 241 -8.00 17.22 25.15
N GLU A 242 -7.96 18.04 24.11
CA GLU A 242 -9.15 18.67 23.52
C GLU A 242 -9.78 17.83 22.40
N PHE A 243 -9.09 16.77 21.96
CA PHE A 243 -9.55 15.95 20.86
C PHE A 243 -10.83 15.21 21.20
N SER A 244 -11.80 15.34 20.31
CA SER A 244 -13.06 14.61 20.39
C SER A 244 -13.43 14.14 19.01
N PHE A 245 -13.41 12.82 18.83
CA PHE A 245 -13.80 12.18 17.58
C PHE A 245 -15.22 12.55 17.15
N GLU A 246 -16.15 12.65 18.11
CA GLU A 246 -17.53 13.08 17.86
C GLU A 246 -17.59 14.51 17.30
N LYS A 247 -16.85 15.46 17.90
CA LYS A 247 -16.76 16.84 17.39
C LYS A 247 -16.14 16.87 15.99
N THR A 248 -15.10 16.07 15.75
CA THR A 248 -14.43 15.98 14.44
C THR A 248 -15.36 15.41 13.35
N ILE A 249 -16.13 14.36 13.64
CA ILE A 249 -17.14 13.87 12.68
C ILE A 249 -18.21 14.93 12.42
N LYS A 250 -18.74 15.57 13.47
CA LYS A 250 -19.82 16.57 13.33
C LYS A 250 -19.39 17.81 12.56
N SER A 251 -18.09 18.12 12.53
CA SER A 251 -17.55 19.26 11.78
C SER A 251 -17.28 18.96 10.30
N LEU A 252 -17.46 17.71 9.86
CA LEU A 252 -17.22 17.28 8.48
C LEU A 252 -18.09 18.07 7.50
N LYS A 253 -17.46 18.86 6.64
CA LYS A 253 -18.10 19.64 5.58
C LYS A 253 -17.57 19.21 4.23
N LYS A 254 -18.44 18.60 3.42
CA LYS A 254 -18.13 18.22 2.04
C LYS A 254 -17.93 19.46 1.18
N ILE A 255 -16.97 19.37 0.26
CA ILE A 255 -16.72 20.30 -0.83
C ILE A 255 -17.02 19.53 -2.11
N ASP A 256 -17.99 19.99 -2.89
CA ASP A 256 -18.49 19.30 -4.09
C ASP A 256 -17.54 19.44 -5.31
N VAL A 257 -16.28 19.09 -5.10
CA VAL A 257 -15.26 18.95 -6.15
C VAL A 257 -14.91 17.47 -6.25
N LEU A 258 -15.22 16.87 -7.40
CA LEU A 258 -14.88 15.48 -7.71
C LEU A 258 -13.46 15.40 -8.23
N ASP A 259 -12.74 14.38 -7.77
CA ASP A 259 -11.35 14.10 -8.14
C ASP A 259 -11.14 12.59 -8.36
N PHE A 260 -9.93 12.21 -8.80
CA PHE A 260 -9.52 10.83 -8.96
C PHE A 260 -9.82 10.01 -7.70
N GLY A 261 -10.55 8.93 -7.92
CA GLY A 261 -10.98 8.03 -6.87
C GLY A 261 -9.87 7.14 -6.33
N LYS A 262 -10.22 6.35 -5.31
CA LYS A 262 -9.41 5.23 -4.84
C LYS A 262 -10.12 3.91 -5.03
N THR A 263 -9.36 2.83 -4.87
CA THR A 263 -9.73 1.53 -5.39
C THR A 263 -9.86 0.49 -4.28
N VAL A 264 -10.92 -0.30 -4.36
CA VAL A 264 -11.10 -1.53 -3.60
C VAL A 264 -10.87 -2.71 -4.53
N TYR A 265 -9.93 -3.57 -4.20
CA TYR A 265 -9.52 -4.70 -5.02
C TYR A 265 -10.20 -5.99 -4.58
N LYS A 266 -10.63 -6.82 -5.54
CA LYS A 266 -10.90 -8.24 -5.32
C LYS A 266 -9.58 -8.98 -5.40
N THR A 267 -9.04 -9.38 -4.26
CA THR A 267 -7.65 -9.85 -4.10
C THR A 267 -7.26 -10.96 -5.08
N LYS A 268 -8.16 -11.93 -5.31
CA LYS A 268 -7.92 -13.08 -6.20
C LYS A 268 -7.74 -12.67 -7.66
N ASN A 269 -8.32 -11.53 -8.07
CA ASN A 269 -8.43 -11.12 -9.47
C ASN A 269 -7.37 -10.10 -9.90
N VAL A 270 -6.41 -9.78 -9.03
CA VAL A 270 -5.34 -8.82 -9.30
C VAL A 270 -3.96 -9.34 -8.91
N GLU A 271 -2.95 -8.84 -9.61
CA GLU A 271 -1.55 -9.20 -9.39
C GLU A 271 -0.68 -8.00 -8.96
N ALA A 272 -1.25 -6.80 -8.92
CA ALA A 272 -0.55 -5.60 -8.54
C ALA A 272 -1.56 -4.55 -8.10
N ALA A 273 -1.11 -3.67 -7.23
CA ALA A 273 -1.91 -2.61 -6.65
C ALA A 273 -1.30 -1.25 -6.95
N TRP A 274 -2.15 -0.30 -7.33
CA TRP A 274 -1.79 1.10 -7.39
C TRP A 274 -2.94 1.95 -6.87
N ILE A 275 -2.60 3.07 -6.24
CA ILE A 275 -3.56 3.87 -5.50
C ILE A 275 -4.50 4.67 -6.41
N HIS A 276 -4.01 5.16 -7.55
CA HIS A 276 -4.78 5.99 -8.50
C HIS A 276 -5.06 5.33 -9.85
N TRP A 277 -4.17 4.47 -10.33
CA TRP A 277 -4.24 3.88 -11.68
C TRP A 277 -4.00 2.37 -11.62
N PRO A 278 -4.99 1.57 -11.16
CA PRO A 278 -4.86 0.11 -11.11
C PRO A 278 -4.23 -0.40 -12.41
N PRO A 279 -3.15 -1.20 -12.35
CA PRO A 279 -2.22 -1.39 -13.47
C PRO A 279 -2.72 -2.22 -14.67
N PHE A 280 -4.04 -2.33 -14.88
CA PHE A 280 -4.65 -3.32 -15.78
C PHE A 280 -5.27 -2.69 -17.04
N LYS A 281 -5.14 -3.40 -18.17
CA LYS A 281 -5.37 -2.91 -19.54
C LYS A 281 -6.83 -2.90 -20.03
N ASN A 282 -7.74 -3.72 -19.50
CA ASN A 282 -9.07 -3.93 -20.12
C ASN A 282 -10.18 -4.21 -19.08
N ARG A 283 -11.18 -3.31 -18.98
CA ARG A 283 -12.44 -3.49 -18.20
C ARG A 283 -12.28 -4.17 -16.83
N THR A 284 -11.26 -3.77 -16.07
CA THR A 284 -10.88 -4.42 -14.80
C THR A 284 -11.31 -3.64 -13.56
N THR A 285 -11.61 -2.36 -13.68
CA THR A 285 -12.11 -1.56 -12.56
C THR A 285 -13.47 -1.00 -12.91
N ALA A 286 -14.48 -1.33 -12.11
CA ALA A 286 -15.80 -0.74 -12.23
C ALA A 286 -15.85 0.54 -11.41
N THR A 287 -16.37 1.61 -11.98
CA THR A 287 -16.58 2.84 -11.23
C THR A 287 -17.90 2.76 -10.47
N VAL A 288 -17.84 2.94 -9.16
CA VAL A 288 -19.03 3.02 -8.33
C VAL A 288 -19.74 4.35 -8.62
N PRO A 289 -21.08 4.35 -8.81
CA PRO A 289 -21.83 5.58 -9.06
C PRO A 289 -21.55 6.65 -7.99
N PRO A 290 -21.29 7.93 -8.35
CA PRO A 290 -20.93 8.98 -7.38
C PRO A 290 -21.97 9.23 -6.27
N ASN A 291 -23.22 8.82 -6.48
CA ASN A 291 -24.30 8.91 -5.50
C ASN A 291 -24.39 7.67 -4.58
N LYS A 292 -23.48 6.70 -4.71
CA LYS A 292 -23.45 5.44 -3.96
C LYS A 292 -22.08 5.19 -3.38
N GLY A 293 -22.00 5.13 -2.04
CA GLY A 293 -20.72 5.14 -1.33
C GLY A 293 -19.99 6.48 -1.54
N ARG A 294 -19.36 7.00 -0.50
CA ARG A 294 -18.72 8.33 -0.57
C ARG A 294 -17.30 8.24 -0.08
N MET A 295 -16.35 8.48 -0.97
CA MET A 295 -14.97 8.68 -0.58
C MET A 295 -14.70 10.16 -0.43
N LEU A 296 -14.16 10.54 0.72
CA LEU A 296 -13.83 11.92 1.04
C LEU A 296 -12.33 12.07 1.23
N HIS A 297 -11.73 13.01 0.53
CA HIS A 297 -10.39 13.50 0.85
C HIS A 297 -10.50 14.57 1.92
N VAL A 298 -10.13 14.22 3.14
CA VAL A 298 -10.40 14.98 4.35
C VAL A 298 -9.21 15.88 4.70
N GLN A 299 -9.40 17.17 4.52
CA GLN A 299 -8.44 18.20 4.89
C GLN A 299 -8.72 18.74 6.29
N VAL A 300 -7.65 19.01 7.04
CA VAL A 300 -7.75 19.64 8.36
C VAL A 300 -7.79 21.16 8.20
N LYS A 301 -8.78 21.82 8.81
CA LYS A 301 -9.01 23.27 8.63
C LYS A 301 -8.03 24.18 9.39
N ASN A 302 -7.31 23.67 10.40
CA ASN A 302 -6.39 24.44 11.25
C ASN A 302 -5.05 23.71 11.48
N SER A 303 -4.44 23.12 10.45
CA SER A 303 -3.13 22.45 10.62
C SER A 303 -2.00 23.49 10.74
N THR A 304 -1.93 24.20 11.86
CA THR A 304 -0.66 24.81 12.24
C THR A 304 0.20 23.68 12.80
N LEU A 305 1.27 23.33 12.09
CA LEU A 305 2.26 22.32 12.47
C LEU A 305 2.91 22.72 13.81
N TYR A 306 2.30 22.38 14.94
CA TYR A 306 2.88 22.58 16.26
C TYR A 306 2.99 21.25 17.00
N MET A 307 4.00 20.47 16.60
CA MET A 307 4.59 19.40 17.43
C MET A 307 6.13 19.47 17.34
N VAL A 308 6.70 20.66 17.11
CA VAL A 308 8.16 20.87 17.09
C VAL A 308 8.50 22.21 17.75
N SER A 309 8.30 22.34 19.07
CA SER A 309 9.10 23.28 19.89
C SER A 309 8.92 23.14 21.40
N GLU A 310 7.78 22.65 21.91
CA GLU A 310 7.51 22.76 23.35
C GLU A 310 8.04 21.61 24.23
N TYR A 311 8.56 20.53 23.64
CA TYR A 311 9.18 19.41 24.38
C TYR A 311 10.72 19.30 24.22
N LEU A 312 11.37 20.33 23.68
CA LEU A 312 12.84 20.46 23.66
C LEU A 312 13.34 21.57 24.61
N LYS A 313 12.82 21.60 25.85
CA LYS A 313 13.44 22.32 26.96
C LYS A 313 13.60 21.44 28.18
#